data_AF-A0A2V9WX46-F1
#
_entry.id   AF-A0A2V9WX46-F1
#
_cell.length_a   1.000
_cell.length_b   1.000
_cell.length_c   1.000
_cell.angle_alpha   90.00
_cell.angle_beta   90.00
_cell.angle_gamma   90.00
#
_symmetry.space_group_name_H-M   'P 1'
#
loop_
_entity.id
_entity.type
_entity.pdbx_description
1 polymer ?
#
loop_
_entity_poly.entity_id
_entity_poly.type
_entity_poly.pdbx_seq_one_letter_code
_entity_poly.pdbx_strand_id
1 'polypeptide(L)'
;MKRLLSLLVVLSLFLLSSGCGNVFVRGAIETGSTIQGFVTVVQLGNTLNGMETVQVTFVTLLQNSTSSTVGFCGDQSVLFPLDQTVRVNFNPGHPCATVIVVVIVV
;
A
#
# COMPACT_ATOMS: atom_id res chain seq x y z
N MET A 1 -36.37 -11.30 -52.46
CA MET A 1 -34.96 -10.89 -52.20
C MET A 1 -34.83 -9.78 -51.16
N LYS A 2 -35.53 -8.63 -51.26
CA LYS A 2 -35.35 -7.48 -50.32
C LYS A 2 -35.68 -7.76 -48.84
N ARG A 3 -36.71 -8.58 -48.56
CA ARG A 3 -37.10 -8.92 -47.17
C ARG A 3 -36.11 -9.85 -46.46
N LEU A 4 -35.42 -10.72 -47.20
CA LEU A 4 -34.42 -11.63 -46.64
C LEU A 4 -33.18 -10.86 -46.18
N LEU A 5 -32.77 -9.86 -46.98
CA LEU A 5 -31.61 -9.03 -46.69
C LEU A 5 -31.84 -8.15 -45.45
N SER A 6 -33.07 -7.63 -45.28
CA SER A 6 -33.46 -6.89 -44.09
C SER A 6 -33.46 -7.75 -42.82
N LEU A 7 -33.93 -9.01 -42.89
CA LEU A 7 -33.87 -9.95 -41.78
C LEU A 7 -32.43 -10.28 -41.38
N LEU A 8 -31.53 -10.44 -42.36
CA LEU A 8 -30.13 -10.76 -42.11
C LEU A 8 -29.40 -9.61 -41.39
N VAL A 9 -29.71 -8.36 -41.76
CA VAL A 9 -29.15 -7.15 -41.13
C VAL A 9 -29.65 -6.99 -39.69
N VAL A 10 -30.94 -7.24 -39.43
CA VAL A 10 -31.48 -7.17 -38.06
C VAL A 10 -30.88 -8.27 -37.17
N LEU A 11 -30.67 -9.48 -37.71
CA LEU A 11 -30.06 -10.59 -36.99
C LEU A 11 -28.58 -10.30 -36.66
N SER A 12 -27.82 -9.69 -37.57
CA SER A 12 -26.42 -9.34 -37.30
C SER A 12 -26.29 -8.23 -36.25
N LEU A 13 -27.17 -7.23 -36.28
CA LEU A 13 -27.24 -6.18 -35.25
C LEU A 13 -27.56 -6.75 -33.86
N PHE A 14 -28.40 -7.78 -33.78
CA PHE A 14 -28.75 -8.44 -32.51
C PHE A 14 -27.61 -9.30 -31.96
N LEU A 15 -26.81 -9.90 -32.83
CA LEU A 15 -25.62 -10.67 -32.41
C LEU A 15 -24.48 -9.78 -31.91
N LEU A 16 -24.39 -8.53 -32.41
CA LEU A 16 -23.37 -7.57 -32.01
C LEU A 16 -23.65 -6.91 -30.65
N SER A 17 -24.90 -6.92 -30.16
CA SER A 17 -25.29 -6.26 -28.91
C SER A 17 -25.18 -7.14 -27.66
N SER A 18 -24.90 -8.43 -27.79
CA SER A 18 -24.73 -9.36 -26.65
C SER A 18 -23.31 -9.35 -26.06
N GLY A 19 -22.41 -8.51 -26.58
CA GLY A 19 -21.02 -8.38 -26.17
C GLY A 19 -20.75 -7.43 -25.00
N CYS A 20 -21.68 -7.24 -24.05
CA CYS A 20 -21.37 -6.58 -22.77
C CYS A 20 -20.84 -7.62 -21.77
N GLY A 21 -19.63 -8.13 -22.03
CA GLY A 21 -18.91 -8.91 -21.03
C GLY A 21 -18.57 -8.04 -19.83
N ASN A 22 -18.72 -8.59 -18.62
CA ASN A 22 -18.25 -7.92 -17.40
C ASN A 22 -16.73 -7.72 -17.51
N VAL A 23 -16.29 -6.46 -17.69
CA VAL A 23 -14.88 -6.10 -17.64
C VAL A 23 -14.50 -5.98 -16.18
N PHE A 24 -13.89 -7.02 -15.63
CA PHE A 24 -13.29 -6.97 -14.30
C PHE A 24 -11.92 -6.30 -14.39
N VAL A 25 -11.88 -4.98 -14.16
CA VAL A 25 -10.62 -4.27 -13.95
C VAL A 25 -10.16 -4.56 -12.52
N ARG A 26 -9.31 -5.57 -12.34
CA ARG A 26 -8.57 -5.75 -11.08
C ARG A 26 -7.43 -4.74 -11.04
N GLY A 27 -7.66 -3.61 -10.38
CA GLY A 27 -6.59 -2.73 -9.93
C GLY A 27 -5.90 -3.32 -8.70
N ALA A 28 -4.57 -3.34 -8.67
CA ALA A 28 -3.84 -3.53 -7.44
C ALA A 28 -4.00 -2.24 -6.60
N ILE A 29 -4.93 -2.24 -5.65
CA ILE A 29 -5.01 -1.16 -4.66
C ILE A 29 -3.88 -1.42 -3.68
N GLU A 30 -2.78 -0.66 -3.77
CA GLU A 30 -1.80 -0.60 -2.68
C GLU A 30 -2.53 -0.04 -1.46
N THR A 31 -2.87 -0.93 -0.52
CA THR A 31 -3.61 -0.59 0.71
C THR A 31 -2.71 -0.04 1.82
N GLY A 32 -1.39 -0.04 1.59
CA GLY A 32 -0.39 0.42 2.54
C GLY A 32 -0.06 1.91 2.39
N SER A 33 0.28 2.53 3.50
CA SER A 33 0.89 3.86 3.54
C SER A 33 2.38 3.75 3.24
N THR A 34 2.93 4.71 2.49
CA THR A 34 4.36 4.74 2.18
C THR A 34 4.99 6.00 2.72
N ILE A 35 6.15 5.87 3.36
CA ILE A 35 7.01 6.98 3.77
C ILE A 35 8.43 6.75 3.29
N GLN A 36 9.13 7.80 2.88
CA GLN A 36 10.52 7.75 2.49
C GLN A 36 11.31 8.84 3.21
N GLY A 37 12.48 8.47 3.74
CA GLY A 37 13.36 9.43 4.40
C GLY A 37 14.67 8.81 4.85
N PHE A 38 15.58 9.66 5.29
CA PHE A 38 16.87 9.28 5.85
C PHE A 38 16.71 8.87 7.31
N VAL A 39 17.11 7.66 7.67
CA VAL A 39 16.96 7.12 9.02
C VAL A 39 18.00 7.76 9.93
N THR A 40 17.54 8.56 10.90
CA THR A 40 18.42 9.25 11.86
C THR A 40 18.41 8.61 13.23
N VAL A 41 17.30 8.01 13.65
CA VAL A 41 17.14 7.40 14.97
C VAL A 41 16.28 6.15 14.85
N VAL A 42 16.73 5.07 15.49
CA VAL A 42 15.96 3.83 15.68
C VAL A 42 16.01 3.48 17.16
N GLN A 43 14.85 3.44 17.81
CA GLN A 43 14.72 3.20 19.25
C GLN A 43 13.67 2.14 19.54
N LEU A 44 13.99 1.18 20.40
CA LEU A 44 12.99 0.28 20.96
C LEU A 44 12.33 0.91 22.19
N GLY A 45 11.03 0.74 22.29
CA GLY A 45 10.25 1.15 23.45
C GLY A 45 8.98 0.32 23.56
N ASN A 46 8.07 0.80 24.41
CA ASN A 46 6.80 0.15 24.68
C ASN A 46 5.68 1.20 24.63
N THR A 47 4.55 0.84 24.06
CA THR A 47 3.32 1.63 24.08
C THR A 47 2.20 0.85 24.78
N LEU A 48 1.22 1.57 25.30
CA LEU A 48 0.04 0.96 25.94
C LEU A 48 -1.05 0.72 24.89
N ASN A 49 -1.57 -0.50 24.85
CA ASN A 49 -2.80 -0.84 24.13
C ASN A 49 -3.88 -1.22 25.15
N GLY A 50 -4.50 -0.23 25.77
CA GLY A 50 -5.38 -0.45 26.92
C GLY A 50 -4.57 -0.83 28.16
N MET A 51 -4.67 -2.09 28.62
CA MET A 51 -3.90 -2.60 29.78
C MET A 51 -2.64 -3.40 29.40
N GLU A 52 -2.44 -3.67 28.11
CA GLU A 52 -1.29 -4.44 27.64
C GLU A 52 -0.17 -3.52 27.16
N THR A 53 1.08 -3.91 27.41
CA THR A 53 2.25 -3.23 26.85
C THR A 53 2.63 -3.91 25.54
N VAL A 54 2.73 -3.13 24.48
CA VAL A 54 3.16 -3.58 23.16
C VAL A 54 4.55 -3.02 22.90
N GLN A 55 5.49 -3.89 22.52
CA GLN A 55 6.82 -3.45 22.09
C GLN A 55 6.71 -2.71 20.76
N VAL A 56 7.39 -1.57 20.64
CA VAL A 56 7.36 -0.70 19.46
C VAL A 56 8.77 -0.25 19.11
N THR A 57 9.08 -0.27 17.82
CA THR A 57 10.27 0.36 17.25
C THR A 57 9.92 1.73 16.71
N PHE A 58 10.46 2.78 17.32
CA PHE A 58 10.33 4.16 16.87
C PHE A 58 11.44 4.48 15.88
N VAL A 59 11.06 4.85 14.67
CA VAL A 59 11.99 5.20 13.58
C VAL A 59 11.78 6.66 13.24
N THR A 60 12.83 7.46 13.38
CA THR A 60 12.84 8.86 12.96
C THR A 60 13.47 8.96 11.58
N LEU A 61 12.69 9.52 10.66
CA LEU A 61 13.02 9.72 9.26
C LEU A 61 13.15 11.22 8.99
N LEU A 62 14.24 11.63 8.36
CA LEU A 62 14.47 12.98 7.89
C LEU A 62 14.15 13.06 6.39
N GLN A 63 13.21 13.91 6.02
CA GLN A 63 12.83 14.15 4.63
C GLN A 63 12.78 15.66 4.37
N ASN A 64 13.57 16.16 3.41
CA ASN A 64 13.62 17.59 3.05
C ASN A 64 13.71 18.53 4.26
N SER A 65 14.62 18.25 5.20
CA SER A 65 14.80 18.96 6.48
C SER A 65 13.68 18.84 7.52
N THR A 66 12.64 18.05 7.26
CA THR A 66 11.57 17.73 8.22
C THR A 66 11.82 16.37 8.85
N SER A 67 11.79 16.30 10.17
CA SER A 67 11.93 15.05 10.93
C SER A 67 10.54 14.48 11.25
N SER A 68 10.31 13.21 10.98
CA SER A 68 9.06 12.49 11.27
C SER A 68 9.36 11.17 11.96
N THR A 69 8.71 10.91 13.10
CA THR A 69 8.89 9.66 13.85
C THR A 69 7.66 8.78 13.68
N VAL A 70 7.88 7.51 13.31
CA VAL A 70 6.83 6.49 13.14
C VAL A 70 7.12 5.32 14.07
N GLY A 71 6.09 4.86 14.78
CA GLY A 71 6.18 3.67 15.65
C GLY A 71 5.67 2.42 14.94
N PHE A 72 6.53 1.41 14.82
CA PHE A 72 6.20 0.11 14.25
C PHE A 72 6.07 -0.98 15.32
N CYS A 73 5.08 -1.85 15.20
CA CYS A 73 4.84 -2.91 16.16
C CYS A 73 5.98 -3.96 16.15
N GLY A 74 6.43 -4.36 17.33
CA GLY A 74 7.52 -5.31 17.55
C GLY A 74 8.92 -4.69 17.38
N ASP A 75 9.93 -5.56 17.46
CA ASP A 75 11.32 -5.23 17.13
C ASP A 75 11.52 -5.28 15.61
N GLN A 76 11.63 -4.10 15.00
CA GLN A 76 11.91 -3.92 13.58
C GLN A 76 13.29 -3.31 13.36
N SER A 77 14.12 -3.18 14.40
CA SER A 77 15.38 -2.41 14.38
C SER A 77 16.33 -2.89 13.28
N VAL A 78 16.37 -4.19 13.01
CA VAL A 78 17.21 -4.82 11.98
C VAL A 78 16.83 -4.39 10.56
N LEU A 79 15.58 -3.96 10.32
CA LEU A 79 15.12 -3.52 9.01
C LEU A 79 15.49 -2.06 8.70
N PHE A 80 15.90 -1.29 9.71
CA PHE A 80 16.16 0.14 9.61
C PHE A 80 17.63 0.46 9.87
N PRO A 81 18.50 0.39 8.86
CA PRO A 81 19.88 0.82 9.00
C PRO A 81 19.94 2.33 9.25
N LEU A 82 20.70 2.74 10.26
CA LEU A 82 21.02 4.15 10.50
C LEU A 82 21.82 4.72 9.33
N ASP A 83 21.69 6.02 9.12
CA ASP A 83 22.41 6.79 8.11
C ASP A 83 22.14 6.35 6.66
N GLN A 84 20.96 5.79 6.40
CA GLN A 84 20.52 5.40 5.07
C GLN A 84 19.15 5.98 4.72
N THR A 85 18.93 6.23 3.43
CA THR A 85 17.59 6.57 2.94
C THR A 85 16.80 5.29 2.73
N VAL A 86 15.62 5.20 3.33
CA VAL A 86 14.73 4.04 3.19
C VAL A 86 13.36 4.48 2.70
N ARG A 87 12.70 3.60 1.96
CA ARG A 87 11.28 3.67 1.64
C ARG A 87 10.56 2.54 2.36
N VAL A 88 9.58 2.90 3.17
CA VAL A 88 8.82 1.98 4.02
C VAL A 88 7.40 1.94 3.52
N ASN A 89 6.88 0.74 3.28
CA ASN A 89 5.46 0.52 3.11
C ASN A 89 4.92 -0.16 4.37
N PHE A 90 3.86 0.37 4.93
CA PHE A 90 3.30 -0.07 6.20
C PHE A 90 1.79 0.12 6.24
N ASN A 91 1.11 -0.71 7.02
CA ASN A 91 -0.28 -0.49 7.35
C ASN A 91 -0.38 0.38 8.60
N PRO A 92 -1.02 1.56 8.52
CA PRO A 92 -1.26 2.39 9.70
C PRO A 92 -2.18 1.65 10.67
N GLY A 93 -1.92 1.82 11.97
CA GLY A 93 -2.66 1.14 13.03
C GLY A 93 -2.58 1.89 14.34
N HIS A 94 -3.38 1.45 15.31
CA HIS A 94 -3.34 1.94 16.69
C HIS A 94 -3.11 0.73 17.62
N PRO A 95 -2.11 0.76 18.50
CA PRO A 95 -1.25 1.91 18.86
C PRO A 95 0.00 2.10 17.99
N CYS A 96 0.32 1.15 17.10
CA CYS A 96 1.51 1.18 16.24
C CYS A 96 1.18 0.71 14.82
N ALA A 97 2.04 1.07 13.86
CA ALA A 97 1.94 0.63 12.47
C ALA A 97 2.56 -0.76 12.26
N THR A 98 2.09 -1.50 11.25
CA THR A 98 2.67 -2.80 10.87
C THR A 98 3.49 -2.64 9.59
N VAL A 99 4.77 -2.99 9.64
CA VAL A 99 5.66 -2.94 8.46
C VAL A 99 5.23 -4.00 7.45
N ILE A 100 5.10 -3.60 6.18
CA ILE A 100 4.90 -4.52 5.06
C ILE A 100 6.25 -4.81 4.40
N VAL A 101 6.99 -3.76 4.05
CA VAL A 101 8.31 -3.87 3.43
C VAL A 101 9.14 -2.61 3.68
N VAL A 102 10.46 -2.78 3.85
CA VAL A 102 11.45 -1.70 3.90
C VAL A 102 12.43 -1.92 2.74
N VAL A 103 12.66 -0.87 1.96
CA VAL A 103 13.59 -0.86 0.84
C VAL A 103 14.62 0.23 1.06
N ILE A 104 15.90 -0.12 0.97
CA ILE A 104 17.00 0.87 0.99
C ILE A 104 17.03 1.55 -0.38
N VAL A 105 16.97 2.88 -0.37
CA VAL A 105 17.09 3.71 -1.57
C VAL A 105 18.53 4.21 -1.63
N VAL A 106 19.29 3.63 -2.58
CA VAL A 106 20.70 3.95 -2.86
C VAL A 106 20.81 5.10 -3.86
#